data_AF-A0A4Z1NUH6-F1
#
_entry.id   AF-A0A4Z1NUH6-F1
#
_cell.length_a   1.000
_cell.length_b   1.000
_cell.length_c   1.000
_cell.angle_alpha   90.00
_cell.angle_beta   90.00
_cell.angle_gamma   90.00
#
_symmetry.space_group_name_H-M   'P 1'
#
loop_
_entity.id
_entity.type
_entity.pdbx_description
1 polymer ?
#
loop_
_entity_poly.entity_id
_entity_poly.type
_entity_poly.pdbx_seq_one_letter_code
_entity_poly.pdbx_strand_id
1 'polypeptide(L)'
;MASMKNYLKAHGIMKPVDLFSVYRPNNLTWISQGSLEADFPLTIIPDNVKAVGPINLAAASAAEQDPELATWIKKAPTVMINLGSHLDYDERDAKEMAGAIKTLLEFTDVQVLWKIQKRKGRGGAVAVDFPMDFVKDLLGGSFGRLRMTKWLSIDPPAMLETGNIAAAVTHGGASSFHEAMINGVPQVIIPVWLDHYEIRDASRAFWDRHLG
;
A
#
# COMPACT_ATOMS: atom_id res chain seq x y z
N MET A 1 -19.01 -7.90 12.38
CA MET A 1 -19.81 -6.95 11.57
C MET A 1 -21.21 -6.69 12.12
N ALA A 2 -22.00 -7.69 12.53
CA ALA A 2 -23.35 -7.47 13.07
C ALA A 2 -23.36 -6.69 14.40
N SER A 3 -22.40 -6.96 15.30
CA SER A 3 -22.23 -6.23 16.56
C SER A 3 -21.98 -4.73 16.37
N MET A 4 -21.07 -4.37 15.46
CA MET A 4 -20.77 -2.99 15.06
C MET A 4 -22.03 -2.27 14.55
N LYS A 5 -22.78 -2.90 13.63
CA LYS A 5 -23.99 -2.29 13.05
C LYS A 5 -25.06 -1.99 14.10
N ASN A 6 -25.26 -2.89 15.05
CA ASN A 6 -26.23 -2.71 16.13
C ASN A 6 -25.78 -1.61 17.10
N TYR A 7 -24.49 -1.57 17.45
CA TYR A 7 -23.91 -0.51 18.27
C TYR A 7 -24.11 0.87 17.62
N LEU A 8 -23.75 1.02 16.35
CA LEU A 8 -23.87 2.29 15.63
C LEU A 8 -25.32 2.76 15.51
N LYS A 9 -26.27 1.85 15.27
CA LYS A 9 -27.71 2.17 15.24
C LYS A 9 -28.22 2.63 16.61
N ALA A 10 -27.82 1.96 17.69
CA ALA A 10 -28.18 2.36 19.05
C ALA A 10 -27.64 3.76 19.41
N HIS A 11 -26.57 4.21 18.75
CA HIS A 11 -25.96 5.53 18.92
C HIS A 11 -26.33 6.51 17.80
N GLY A 12 -27.47 6.31 17.12
CA GLY A 12 -28.06 7.30 16.20
C GLY A 12 -27.62 7.21 14.73
N ILE A 13 -26.72 6.28 14.38
CA ILE A 13 -26.30 6.06 12.99
C ILE A 13 -27.23 5.01 12.37
N MET A 14 -28.35 5.49 11.83
CA MET A 14 -29.45 4.64 11.33
C MET A 14 -29.05 3.75 10.14
N LYS A 15 -28.10 4.19 9.31
CA LYS A 15 -27.60 3.48 8.11
C LYS A 15 -26.07 3.32 8.11
N PRO A 16 -25.51 2.46 8.97
CA PRO A 16 -24.05 2.37 9.20
C PRO A 16 -23.24 1.74 8.05
N VAL A 17 -23.88 1.38 6.93
CA VAL A 17 -23.27 0.75 5.74
C VAL A 17 -23.60 1.50 4.46
N ASP A 18 -24.39 2.56 4.56
CA ASP A 18 -24.67 3.42 3.42
C ASP A 18 -23.45 4.31 3.24
N LEU A 19 -22.65 4.07 2.20
CA LEU A 19 -21.45 4.84 1.90
C LEU A 19 -21.74 6.04 1.01
N PHE A 20 -22.92 6.09 0.38
CA PHE A 20 -23.23 7.03 -0.71
C PHE A 20 -24.21 8.14 -0.29
N SER A 21 -25.04 7.93 0.74
CA SER A 21 -26.01 8.94 1.20
C SER A 21 -25.65 9.59 2.55
N VAL A 22 -24.38 9.50 2.95
CA VAL A 22 -23.93 10.01 4.27
C VAL A 22 -23.87 11.53 4.32
N TYR A 23 -23.78 12.24 3.18
CA TYR A 23 -23.60 13.69 3.13
C TYR A 23 -24.72 14.45 3.85
N ARG A 24 -24.39 15.03 5.02
CA ARG A 24 -25.29 15.83 5.87
C ARG A 24 -24.65 17.22 6.06
N PRO A 25 -24.95 18.19 5.18
CA PRO A 25 -24.22 19.46 5.11
C PRO A 25 -24.37 20.34 6.36
N ASN A 26 -25.50 20.26 7.07
CA ASN A 26 -25.83 21.28 8.06
C ASN A 26 -25.53 20.90 9.52
N ASN A 27 -25.20 19.63 9.83
CA ASN A 27 -25.18 19.16 11.22
C ASN A 27 -23.97 18.26 11.60
N LEU A 28 -23.00 18.03 10.70
CA LEU A 28 -21.85 17.16 11.00
C LEU A 28 -20.56 17.68 10.37
N THR A 29 -19.48 17.63 11.17
CA THR A 29 -18.11 17.80 10.70
C THR A 29 -17.63 16.51 10.03
N TRP A 30 -17.09 16.65 8.83
CA TRP A 30 -16.48 15.59 8.04
C TRP A 30 -14.98 15.63 8.23
N ILE A 31 -14.42 14.49 8.60
CA ILE A 31 -12.99 14.33 8.76
C ILE A 31 -12.50 13.50 7.59
N SER A 32 -11.54 14.03 6.83
CA SER A 32 -10.86 13.28 5.77
C SER A 32 -9.41 12.99 6.17
N GLN A 33 -8.88 11.86 5.71
CA GLN A 33 -7.45 11.51 5.82
C GLN A 33 -6.60 12.33 4.85
N GLY A 34 -7.20 13.26 4.11
CA GLY A 34 -6.50 14.09 3.15
C GLY A 34 -5.63 15.17 3.80
N SER A 35 -4.69 15.70 3.04
CA SER A 35 -3.84 16.85 3.39
C SER A 35 -3.87 17.85 2.24
N LEU A 36 -4.03 19.14 2.54
CA LEU A 36 -4.10 20.18 1.51
C LEU A 36 -2.80 20.31 0.72
N GLU A 37 -1.68 19.93 1.34
CA GLU A 37 -0.34 19.95 0.77
C GLU A 37 -0.10 18.77 -0.17
N ALA A 38 -0.61 17.59 0.19
CA ALA A 38 -0.37 16.33 -0.51
C ALA A 38 -1.45 15.94 -1.54
N ASP A 39 -2.68 16.39 -1.34
CA ASP A 39 -3.81 16.01 -2.20
C ASP A 39 -3.92 16.87 -3.46
N PHE A 40 -4.96 16.57 -4.23
CA PHE A 40 -5.43 17.40 -5.32
C PHE A 40 -5.73 18.83 -4.84
N PRO A 41 -5.36 19.85 -5.64
CA PRO A 41 -5.72 21.22 -5.34
C PRO A 41 -7.23 21.42 -5.53
N LEU A 42 -7.99 21.19 -4.47
CA LEU A 42 -9.42 21.45 -4.45
C LEU A 42 -9.64 22.97 -4.33
N THR A 43 -10.36 23.56 -5.28
CA THR A 43 -10.67 24.99 -5.29
C THR A 43 -11.74 25.36 -4.27
N ILE A 44 -12.59 24.41 -3.89
CA ILE A 44 -13.67 24.60 -2.93
C ILE A 44 -13.67 23.41 -1.97
N ILE A 45 -13.46 23.70 -0.69
CA ILE A 45 -13.62 22.75 0.40
C ILE A 45 -14.72 23.29 1.30
N PRO A 46 -15.85 22.57 1.47
CA PRO A 46 -16.92 23.02 2.35
C PRO A 46 -16.42 23.24 3.79
N ASP A 47 -16.94 24.25 4.48
CA ASP A 47 -16.49 24.61 5.83
C ASP A 47 -16.59 23.46 6.84
N ASN A 48 -17.56 22.57 6.66
CA ASN A 48 -17.76 21.41 7.50
C ASN A 48 -16.86 20.21 7.15
N VAL A 49 -15.96 20.32 6.17
CA VAL A 49 -14.96 19.29 5.81
C VAL A 49 -13.59 19.71 6.30
N LYS A 50 -12.96 18.86 7.12
CA LYS A 50 -11.65 19.07 7.71
C LYS A 50 -10.69 17.97 7.22
N ALA A 51 -9.72 18.38 6.41
CA ALA A 51 -8.55 17.58 6.07
C ALA A 51 -7.63 17.53 7.29
N VAL A 52 -7.47 16.37 7.90
CA VAL A 52 -6.62 16.17 9.10
C VAL A 52 -5.60 15.05 8.89
N GLY A 53 -5.35 14.71 7.64
CA GLY A 53 -4.38 13.71 7.25
C GLY A 53 -2.93 14.13 7.45
N PRO A 54 -2.01 13.17 7.38
CA PRO A 54 -2.26 11.72 7.32
C PRO A 54 -2.65 11.14 8.70
N ILE A 55 -3.69 10.30 8.74
CA ILE A 55 -4.08 9.54 9.95
C ILE A 55 -3.52 8.12 9.79
N ASN A 56 -2.53 7.73 10.60
CA ASN A 56 -1.97 6.39 10.58
C ASN A 56 -2.16 5.67 11.92
N LEU A 57 -2.19 4.34 11.87
CA LEU A 57 -2.21 3.52 13.08
C LEU A 57 -0.80 3.47 13.67
N ALA A 58 -0.71 3.70 14.98
CA ALA A 58 0.52 3.42 15.71
C ALA A 58 0.78 1.91 15.67
N ALA A 59 1.99 1.53 15.25
CA ALA A 59 2.43 0.14 15.21
C ALA A 59 3.59 -0.06 16.21
N ALA A 60 3.74 -1.29 16.70
CA ALA A 60 4.98 -1.66 17.39
C ALA A 60 6.15 -1.56 16.40
N SER A 61 7.36 -1.35 16.90
CA SER A 61 8.53 -1.21 16.01
C SER A 61 8.78 -2.48 15.19
N ALA A 62 9.40 -2.33 14.02
CA ALA A 62 9.75 -3.45 13.15
C ALA A 62 10.50 -4.58 13.89
N ALA A 63 11.42 -4.22 14.78
CA ALA A 63 12.21 -5.17 15.55
C ALA A 63 11.41 -5.92 16.62
N GLU A 64 10.35 -5.33 17.17
CA GLU A 64 9.46 -5.99 18.12
C GLU A 64 8.52 -6.97 17.41
N GLN A 65 8.10 -6.66 16.18
CA GLN A 65 7.21 -7.52 15.40
C GLN A 65 7.96 -8.72 14.79
N ASP A 66 9.10 -8.48 14.16
CA ASP A 66 9.93 -9.52 13.54
C ASP A 66 11.42 -9.09 13.50
N PRO A 67 12.24 -9.52 14.48
CA PRO A 67 13.66 -9.18 14.54
C PRO A 67 14.45 -9.64 13.31
N GLU A 68 14.07 -10.76 12.71
CA GLU A 68 14.79 -11.37 11.58
C GLU A 68 14.56 -10.56 10.31
N LEU A 69 13.31 -10.25 9.99
CA LEU A 69 12.96 -9.41 8.85
C LEU A 69 13.47 -7.98 9.05
N ALA A 70 13.37 -7.42 10.26
CA ALA A 70 13.92 -6.10 10.56
C ALA A 70 15.44 -6.04 10.36
N THR A 71 16.16 -7.09 10.76
CA THR A 71 17.61 -7.21 10.52
C THR A 71 17.92 -7.34 9.03
N TRP A 72 17.12 -8.10 8.29
CA TRP A 72 17.27 -8.22 6.84
C TRP A 72 17.05 -6.88 6.13
N ILE A 73 15.98 -6.13 6.47
CA ILE A 73 15.70 -4.79 5.91
C ILE A 73 16.85 -3.82 6.16
N LYS A 74 17.55 -3.93 7.29
CA LYS A 74 18.72 -3.09 7.64
C LYS A 74 19.98 -3.34 6.80
N LYS A 75 20.05 -4.43 6.02
CA LYS A 75 21.27 -4.78 5.27
C LYS A 75 21.56 -3.85 4.09
N ALA A 76 20.52 -3.32 3.45
CA ALA A 76 20.64 -2.44 2.28
C ALA A 76 19.35 -1.63 2.06
N PRO A 77 19.41 -0.53 1.29
CA PRO A 77 18.21 0.15 0.81
C PRO A 77 17.24 -0.84 0.16
N THR A 78 15.98 -0.83 0.59
CA THR A 78 15.00 -1.85 0.24
C THR A 78 13.86 -1.27 -0.59
N VAL A 79 13.56 -1.88 -1.73
CA VAL A 79 12.31 -1.63 -2.47
C VAL A 79 11.26 -2.60 -1.96
N MET A 80 10.20 -2.07 -1.37
CA MET A 80 9.08 -2.87 -0.84
C MET A 80 7.95 -2.94 -1.87
N ILE A 81 7.62 -4.14 -2.34
CA ILE A 81 6.51 -4.39 -3.26
C ILE A 81 5.34 -4.98 -2.47
N ASN A 82 4.33 -4.16 -2.21
CA ASN A 82 3.13 -4.53 -1.47
C ASN A 82 1.87 -3.97 -2.15
N LEU A 83 1.22 -4.79 -2.97
CA LEU A 83 0.03 -4.41 -3.74
C LEU A 83 -1.30 -4.61 -2.97
N GLY A 84 -1.26 -4.51 -1.64
CA GLY A 84 -2.45 -4.64 -0.80
C GLY A 84 -2.85 -6.10 -0.54
N SER A 85 -4.07 -6.29 -0.03
CA SER A 85 -4.63 -7.60 0.35
C SER A 85 -5.49 -8.23 -0.74
N HIS A 86 -5.93 -7.44 -1.73
CA HIS A 86 -6.93 -7.85 -2.72
C HIS A 86 -6.35 -8.18 -4.09
N LEU A 87 -5.15 -7.67 -4.39
CA LEU A 87 -4.46 -7.98 -5.63
C LEU A 87 -3.78 -9.33 -5.52
N ASP A 88 -4.00 -10.14 -6.57
CA ASP A 88 -3.38 -11.44 -6.71
C ASP A 88 -2.75 -11.60 -8.10
N TYR A 89 -1.78 -12.51 -8.17
CA TYR A 89 -0.98 -12.78 -9.36
C TYR A 89 -1.42 -14.08 -9.99
N ASP A 90 -1.57 -14.08 -11.31
CA ASP A 90 -1.38 -15.31 -12.09
C ASP A 90 0.10 -15.47 -12.49
N GLU A 91 0.41 -16.57 -13.18
CA GLU A 91 1.77 -16.88 -13.61
C GLU A 91 2.35 -15.80 -14.53
N ARG A 92 1.54 -15.24 -15.43
CA ARG A 92 1.98 -14.19 -16.36
C ARG A 92 2.35 -12.94 -15.59
N ASP A 93 1.45 -12.45 -14.75
CA ASP A 93 1.67 -11.23 -13.96
C ASP A 93 2.88 -11.38 -13.01
N ALA A 94 3.07 -12.59 -12.45
CA ALA A 94 4.23 -12.89 -11.62
C ALA A 94 5.55 -12.92 -12.41
N LYS A 95 5.54 -13.43 -13.65
CA LYS A 95 6.70 -13.41 -14.55
C LYS A 95 7.11 -12.00 -14.93
N GLU A 96 6.14 -11.15 -15.27
CA GLU A 96 6.40 -9.73 -15.57
C GLU A 96 7.00 -9.00 -14.37
N MET A 97 6.41 -9.17 -13.18
CA MET A 97 6.94 -8.56 -11.95
C MET A 97 8.35 -9.07 -11.63
N ALA A 98 8.60 -10.38 -11.78
CA ALA A 98 9.93 -10.95 -11.57
C ALA A 98 10.96 -10.40 -12.58
N GLY A 99 10.56 -10.17 -13.84
CA GLY A 99 11.38 -9.52 -14.85
C GLY A 99 11.73 -8.07 -14.51
N ALA A 100 10.76 -7.31 -13.98
CA ALA A 100 10.99 -5.96 -13.47
C ALA A 100 11.95 -5.96 -12.27
N ILE A 101 11.78 -6.89 -11.33
CA ILE A 101 12.68 -7.08 -10.18
C ILE A 101 14.09 -7.44 -10.65
N LYS A 102 14.24 -8.36 -11.61
CA LYS A 102 15.54 -8.70 -12.20
C LYS A 102 16.23 -7.45 -12.74
N THR A 103 15.53 -6.67 -13.54
CA THR A 103 16.05 -5.43 -14.13
C THR A 103 16.51 -4.46 -13.03
N LEU A 104 15.65 -4.21 -12.03
CA LEU A 104 16.01 -3.35 -10.89
C LEU A 104 17.28 -3.82 -10.18
N LEU A 105 17.37 -5.11 -9.88
CA LEU A 105 18.53 -5.69 -9.20
C LEU A 105 19.79 -5.67 -10.07
N GLU A 106 19.69 -5.74 -11.40
CA GLU A 106 20.86 -5.66 -12.30
C GLU A 106 21.47 -4.26 -12.36
N PHE A 107 20.65 -3.21 -12.24
CA PHE A 107 21.11 -1.82 -12.36
C PHE A 107 21.34 -1.11 -11.02
N THR A 108 21.05 -1.77 -9.90
CA THR A 108 21.15 -1.16 -8.57
C THR A 108 21.59 -2.15 -7.48
N ASP A 109 22.12 -1.62 -6.39
CA ASP A 109 22.54 -2.40 -5.21
C ASP A 109 21.44 -2.58 -4.16
N VAL A 110 20.19 -2.26 -4.50
CA VAL A 110 19.06 -2.41 -3.56
C VAL A 110 18.75 -3.88 -3.31
N GLN A 111 18.01 -4.12 -2.23
CA GLN A 111 17.30 -5.38 -1.98
C GLN A 111 15.79 -5.20 -2.21
N VAL A 112 15.07 -6.29 -2.45
CA VAL A 112 13.64 -6.27 -2.78
C VAL A 112 12.86 -7.15 -1.81
N LEU A 113 11.87 -6.57 -1.14
CA LEU A 113 10.88 -7.30 -0.34
C LEU A 113 9.59 -7.38 -1.14
N TRP A 114 9.26 -8.57 -1.63
CA TRP A 114 8.08 -8.78 -2.48
C TRP A 114 7.01 -9.60 -1.77
N LYS A 115 5.90 -8.94 -1.42
CA LYS A 115 4.69 -9.60 -0.98
C LYS A 115 3.89 -10.07 -2.19
N ILE A 116 3.83 -11.38 -2.38
CA ILE A 116 3.12 -12.02 -3.50
C ILE A 116 1.96 -12.89 -2.99
N GLN A 117 0.78 -12.69 -3.55
CA GLN A 117 -0.37 -13.57 -3.36
C GLN A 117 -0.77 -14.18 -4.68
N LYS A 118 -0.75 -15.51 -4.78
CA LYS A 118 -1.27 -16.22 -5.96
C LYS A 118 -2.78 -16.13 -6.03
N ARG A 119 -3.32 -16.00 -7.24
CA ARG A 119 -4.76 -15.93 -7.51
C ARG A 119 -5.47 -17.18 -7.01
N LYS A 120 -6.26 -17.00 -5.96
CA LYS A 120 -7.22 -18.01 -5.50
C LYS A 120 -8.42 -17.91 -6.42
N GLY A 121 -8.77 -19.01 -7.09
CA GLY A 121 -9.89 -19.02 -8.03
C GLY A 121 -11.14 -18.44 -7.37
N ARG A 122 -11.73 -17.42 -8.00
CA ARG A 122 -12.96 -16.78 -7.53
C ARG A 122 -14.17 -17.41 -8.25
N GLY A 123 -15.28 -17.60 -7.53
CA GLY A 123 -16.55 -18.00 -8.13
C GLY A 123 -16.59 -19.39 -8.77
N GLY A 124 -15.85 -20.37 -8.22
CA GLY A 124 -15.80 -21.74 -8.76
C GLY A 124 -14.70 -21.99 -9.79
N ALA A 125 -13.88 -20.99 -10.12
CA ALA A 125 -12.65 -21.19 -10.89
C ALA A 125 -11.60 -21.97 -10.08
N VAL A 126 -10.79 -22.78 -10.75
CA VAL A 126 -9.66 -23.51 -10.15
C VAL A 126 -8.62 -22.50 -9.67
N ALA A 127 -8.10 -22.67 -8.45
CA ALA A 127 -6.97 -21.89 -7.99
C ALA A 127 -5.79 -22.08 -8.95
N VAL A 128 -5.24 -20.99 -9.46
CA VAL A 128 -4.05 -21.05 -10.32
C VAL A 128 -2.86 -21.20 -9.39
N ASP A 129 -2.50 -22.45 -9.09
CA ASP A 129 -1.22 -22.73 -8.45
C ASP A 129 -0.18 -22.93 -9.55
N PHE A 130 0.87 -22.11 -9.51
CA PHE A 130 1.98 -22.16 -10.45
C PHE A 130 3.30 -22.15 -9.66
N PRO A 131 4.33 -22.87 -10.10
CA PRO A 131 5.62 -22.87 -9.40
C PRO A 131 6.26 -21.48 -9.45
N MET A 132 6.91 -21.07 -8.36
CA MET A 132 7.70 -19.82 -8.30
C MET A 132 9.19 -20.05 -8.54
N ASP A 133 9.61 -21.29 -8.80
CA ASP A 133 11.01 -21.67 -8.94
C ASP A 133 11.72 -20.92 -10.09
N PHE A 134 10.95 -20.54 -11.12
CA PHE A 134 11.44 -19.72 -12.23
C PHE A 134 12.07 -18.40 -11.78
N VAL A 135 11.68 -17.85 -10.63
CA VAL A 135 12.24 -16.60 -10.10
C VAL A 135 13.71 -16.80 -9.75
N LYS A 136 14.06 -17.95 -9.18
CA LYS A 136 15.45 -18.25 -8.82
C LYS A 136 16.31 -18.37 -10.07
N ASP A 137 15.82 -19.07 -11.09
CA ASP A 137 16.52 -19.23 -12.36
C ASP A 137 16.67 -17.89 -13.09
N LEU A 138 15.62 -17.06 -13.06
CA LEU A 138 15.60 -15.74 -13.70
C LEU A 138 16.58 -14.75 -13.03
N LEU A 139 16.66 -14.74 -11.69
CA LEU A 139 17.50 -13.80 -10.96
C LEU A 139 18.95 -14.29 -10.80
N GLY A 140 19.21 -15.60 -10.88
CA GLY A 140 20.54 -16.18 -10.73
C GLY A 140 21.23 -15.71 -9.45
N GLY A 141 22.43 -15.15 -9.58
CA GLY A 141 23.23 -14.64 -8.45
C GLY A 141 22.56 -13.51 -7.65
N SER A 142 21.62 -12.77 -8.25
CA SER A 142 20.89 -11.67 -7.57
C SER A 142 19.75 -12.17 -6.69
N PHE A 143 19.40 -13.46 -6.73
CA PHE A 143 18.30 -14.02 -5.94
C PHE A 143 18.48 -13.81 -4.43
N GLY A 144 19.72 -13.75 -3.93
CA GLY A 144 20.01 -13.50 -2.51
C GLY A 144 19.56 -12.12 -2.00
N ARG A 145 19.26 -11.17 -2.89
CA ARG A 145 18.74 -9.83 -2.56
C ARG A 145 17.21 -9.74 -2.66
N LEU A 146 16.54 -10.81 -3.08
CA LEU A 146 15.08 -10.89 -3.12
C LEU A 146 14.57 -11.69 -1.92
N ARG A 147 13.67 -11.10 -1.13
CA ARG A 147 12.88 -11.81 -0.14
C ARG A 147 11.42 -11.82 -0.57
N MET A 148 10.90 -13.01 -0.84
CA MET A 148 9.48 -13.20 -1.17
C MET A 148 8.71 -13.65 0.05
N THR A 149 7.51 -13.12 0.23
CA THR A 149 6.59 -13.59 1.27
C THR A 149 5.15 -13.56 0.80
N LYS A 150 4.31 -14.41 1.37
CA LYS A 150 2.85 -14.38 1.16
C LYS A 150 2.19 -13.25 1.95
N TRP A 151 2.72 -12.96 3.13
CA TRP A 151 2.22 -11.95 4.05
C TRP A 151 3.37 -11.31 4.81
N LEU A 152 3.26 -10.02 5.09
CA LEU A 152 4.28 -9.28 5.82
C LEU A 152 4.08 -9.54 7.31
N SER A 153 5.13 -10.01 7.98
CA SER A 153 5.15 -10.23 9.43
C SER A 153 5.29 -8.93 10.22
N ILE A 154 5.78 -7.87 9.56
CA ILE A 154 5.85 -6.51 10.08
C ILE A 154 4.80 -5.66 9.38
N ASP A 155 4.11 -4.83 10.15
CA ASP A 155 3.16 -3.86 9.61
C ASP A 155 3.87 -2.85 8.66
N PRO A 156 3.28 -2.51 7.51
CA PRO A 156 3.89 -1.58 6.56
C PRO A 156 4.33 -0.23 7.16
N PRO A 157 3.55 0.44 8.04
CA PRO A 157 4.01 1.66 8.72
C PRO A 157 5.33 1.46 9.47
N ALA A 158 5.44 0.38 10.25
CA ALA A 158 6.63 0.09 11.04
C ALA A 158 7.86 -0.24 10.16
N MET A 159 7.66 -0.83 8.97
CA MET A 159 8.74 -1.01 8.00
C MET A 159 9.20 0.32 7.41
N LEU A 160 8.27 1.21 7.05
CA LEU A 160 8.60 2.53 6.48
C LEU A 160 9.36 3.39 7.49
N GLU A 161 8.95 3.36 8.76
CA GLU A 161 9.60 4.06 9.88
C GLU A 161 11.05 3.60 10.14
N THR A 162 11.48 2.46 9.60
CA THR A 162 12.89 2.02 9.73
C THR A 162 13.87 2.94 9.01
N GLY A 163 13.41 3.76 8.06
CA GLY A 163 14.26 4.60 7.20
C GLY A 163 15.04 3.84 6.13
N ASN A 164 14.87 2.51 6.02
CA ASN A 164 15.61 1.67 5.07
C ASN A 164 14.79 1.31 3.82
N ILE A 165 13.50 1.64 3.80
CA ILE A 165 12.67 1.48 2.62
C ILE A 165 12.94 2.67 1.68
N ALA A 166 13.65 2.40 0.59
CA ALA A 166 14.05 3.41 -0.38
C ALA A 166 12.91 3.77 -1.36
N ALA A 167 12.02 2.82 -1.62
CA ALA A 167 10.81 3.05 -2.41
C ALA A 167 9.73 2.01 -2.05
N ALA A 168 8.47 2.43 -2.14
CA ALA A 168 7.30 1.57 -1.96
C ALA A 168 6.55 1.40 -3.28
N VAL A 169 6.46 0.16 -3.78
CA VAL A 169 5.61 -0.21 -4.92
C VAL A 169 4.26 -0.64 -4.37
N THR A 170 3.21 0.12 -4.66
CA THR A 170 1.87 -0.08 -4.12
C THR A 170 0.83 -0.09 -5.22
N HIS A 171 -0.34 -0.66 -4.92
CA HIS A 171 -1.48 -0.59 -5.82
C HIS A 171 -2.26 0.75 -5.77
N GLY A 172 -1.81 1.72 -4.95
CA GLY A 172 -2.47 3.02 -4.80
C GLY A 172 -3.65 3.04 -3.84
N GLY A 173 -3.74 2.12 -2.88
CA GLY A 173 -4.76 2.21 -1.83
C GLY A 173 -4.46 3.36 -0.85
N ALA A 174 -5.49 4.06 -0.38
CA ALA A 174 -5.37 5.27 0.44
C ALA A 174 -4.45 5.09 1.66
N SER A 175 -4.58 4.00 2.42
CA SER A 175 -3.72 3.76 3.58
C SER A 175 -2.24 3.69 3.20
N SER A 176 -1.89 2.86 2.22
CA SER A 176 -0.49 2.70 1.79
C SER A 176 0.10 3.99 1.22
N PHE A 177 -0.72 4.81 0.56
CA PHE A 177 -0.29 6.12 0.07
C PHE A 177 0.11 7.06 1.22
N HIS A 178 -0.75 7.20 2.23
CA HIS A 178 -0.49 8.09 3.37
C HIS A 178 0.63 7.56 4.27
N GLU A 179 0.77 6.24 4.42
CA GLU A 179 1.86 5.61 5.16
C GLU A 179 3.23 5.93 4.54
N ALA A 180 3.37 5.83 3.22
CA ALA A 180 4.62 6.15 2.54
C ALA A 180 4.87 7.66 2.50
N MET A 181 3.82 8.47 2.29
CA MET A 181 3.92 9.93 2.26
C MET A 181 4.40 10.51 3.59
N ILE A 182 3.84 10.10 4.73
CA ILE A 182 4.28 10.62 6.05
C ILE A 182 5.74 10.27 6.37
N ASN A 183 6.22 9.14 5.85
CA ASN A 183 7.59 8.67 6.05
C ASN A 183 8.56 9.19 4.99
N GLY A 184 8.11 10.05 4.06
CA GLY A 184 8.95 10.59 2.99
C GLY A 184 9.48 9.54 2.01
N VAL A 185 8.79 8.40 1.87
CA VAL A 185 9.22 7.29 1.02
C VAL A 185 8.62 7.47 -0.38
N PRO A 186 9.45 7.55 -1.44
CA PRO A 186 8.99 7.58 -2.83
C PRO A 186 8.11 6.38 -3.18
N GLN A 187 7.10 6.61 -4.03
CA GLN A 187 6.12 5.58 -4.38
C GLN A 187 6.10 5.29 -5.87
N VAL A 188 6.00 4.00 -6.21
CA VAL A 188 5.62 3.53 -7.55
C VAL A 188 4.21 2.97 -7.45
N ILE A 189 3.24 3.69 -8.02
CA ILE A 189 1.82 3.34 -7.91
C ILE A 189 1.39 2.58 -9.16
N ILE A 190 0.91 1.35 -8.97
CA ILE A 190 0.31 0.48 -9.99
C ILE A 190 -1.20 0.46 -9.74
N PRO A 191 -1.95 1.46 -10.23
CA PRO A 191 -3.38 1.56 -9.93
C PRO A 191 -4.13 0.41 -10.58
N VAL A 192 -5.14 -0.11 -9.88
CA VAL A 192 -5.91 -1.27 -10.36
C VAL A 192 -7.41 -0.99 -10.44
N TRP A 193 -7.99 -0.32 -9.45
CA TRP A 193 -9.42 -0.02 -9.45
C TRP A 193 -9.73 1.33 -8.82
N LEU A 194 -10.88 1.89 -9.19
CA LEU A 194 -11.55 3.01 -8.53
C LEU A 194 -10.60 4.21 -8.26
N ASP A 195 -10.54 4.62 -7.00
CA ASP A 195 -9.79 5.74 -6.45
C ASP A 195 -8.26 5.58 -6.57
N HIS A 196 -7.75 4.40 -6.89
CA HIS A 196 -6.30 4.20 -7.02
C HIS A 196 -5.70 5.02 -8.17
N TYR A 197 -6.47 5.26 -9.25
CA TYR A 197 -6.04 6.10 -10.36
C TYR A 197 -5.93 7.57 -9.93
N GLU A 198 -6.86 8.03 -9.11
CA GLU A 198 -6.83 9.37 -8.53
C GLU A 198 -5.63 9.52 -7.58
N ILE A 199 -5.36 8.52 -6.74
CA ILE A 199 -4.20 8.51 -5.84
C ILE A 199 -2.88 8.56 -6.62
N ARG A 200 -2.77 7.85 -7.76
CA ARG A 200 -1.61 7.98 -8.65
C ARG A 200 -1.42 9.42 -9.12
N ASP A 201 -2.49 10.07 -9.55
CA ASP A 201 -2.43 11.43 -10.08
C ASP A 201 -2.13 12.47 -8.99
N ALA A 202 -2.68 12.29 -7.79
CA ALA A 202 -2.33 13.10 -6.61
C ALA A 202 -0.85 12.97 -6.26
N SER A 203 -0.32 11.73 -6.23
CA SER A 203 1.08 11.48 -5.96
C SER A 203 2.00 12.18 -6.96
N ARG A 204 1.67 12.10 -8.25
CA ARG A 204 2.42 12.80 -9.30
C ARG A 204 2.38 14.32 -9.10
N ALA A 205 1.19 14.88 -8.89
CA ALA A 205 1.03 16.32 -8.68
C ALA A 205 1.79 16.83 -7.46
N PHE A 206 1.85 16.05 -6.37
CA PHE A 206 2.66 16.37 -5.20
C PHE A 206 4.15 16.47 -5.55
N TRP A 207 4.72 15.46 -6.22
CA TRP A 207 6.13 15.45 -6.55
C TRP A 207 6.52 16.52 -7.59
N ASP A 208 5.68 16.74 -8.60
CA ASP A 208 5.90 17.80 -9.61
C ASP A 208 5.99 19.19 -8.97
N ARG A 209 5.27 19.44 -7.85
CA ARG A 209 5.32 20.72 -7.11
C ARG A 209 6.59 20.92 -6.27
N HIS A 210 7.28 19.84 -5.88
CA HIS A 210 8.36 19.90 -4.89
C HIS A 210 9.74 19.50 -5.45
N LEU A 211 9.80 18.91 -6.64
CA LEU A 211 11.04 18.50 -7.31
C LEU A 211 11.29 19.19 -8.66
N GLY A 212 10.37 20.06 -9.10
CA GLY A 212 10.44 20.85 -10.34
C GLY A 212 11.16 22.19 -10.19
#